data_AF-A0A6V6ZDE9-F1
#
_entry.id   AF-A0A6V6ZDE9-F1
#
_cell.length_a   1.000
_cell.length_b   1.000
_cell.length_c   1.000
_cell.angle_alpha   90.00
_cell.angle_beta   90.00
_cell.angle_gamma   90.00
#
_symmetry.space_group_name_H-M   'P 1'
#
loop_
_entity.id
_entity.type
_entity.pdbx_description
1 polymer ?
#
loop_
_entity_poly.entity_id
_entity_poly.type
_entity_poly.pdbx_seq_one_letter_code
_entity_poly.pdbx_strand_id
1 'polypeptide(L)'
;MTRKFYSLLVLPLLLISCNTYSNKNLVFDNVLLLYSNSYNENTSYKILNINKTIYSEIKSVKGNEPTCEKIKSKILAYYSDYYIFHFEARKSTIKGFYEIKVGDEVKLIKEDVTMKFLTLKKYILSFYCKATKENPLLLKPASNSKKINIDFENTSFNCITIDGDWVKVRCNNNCEGCPNKKIFEGWIRWKKNGSIVLKLFYSC
;
A
#
# COMPACT_ATOMS: atom_id res chain seq x y z
N MET A 1 17.64 -73.21 34.98
CA MET A 1 18.24 -72.16 34.14
C MET A 1 17.11 -71.51 33.33
N THR A 2 16.44 -70.51 33.90
CA THR A 2 15.20 -69.90 33.38
C THR A 2 15.54 -68.57 32.71
N ARG A 3 15.38 -68.47 31.38
CA ARG A 3 15.54 -67.21 30.64
C ARG A 3 14.20 -66.51 30.48
N LYS A 4 14.12 -65.27 31.00
CA LYS A 4 13.03 -64.32 30.79
C LYS A 4 13.10 -63.76 29.36
N PHE A 5 11.97 -63.74 28.64
CA PHE A 5 11.79 -62.98 27.41
C PHE A 5 11.27 -61.58 27.75
N TYR A 6 11.99 -60.54 27.35
CA TYR A 6 11.52 -59.15 27.41
C TYR A 6 10.83 -58.78 26.10
N SER A 7 9.61 -58.28 26.24
CA SER A 7 8.78 -57.64 25.22
C SER A 7 9.45 -56.37 24.70
N LEU A 8 9.56 -56.22 23.37
CA LEU A 8 9.79 -54.93 22.72
C LEU A 8 8.50 -54.52 22.00
N LEU A 9 7.77 -53.60 22.60
CA LEU A 9 6.65 -52.90 21.99
C LEU A 9 7.23 -51.82 21.04
N VAL A 10 7.05 -51.99 19.73
CA VAL A 10 7.40 -50.97 18.74
C VAL A 10 6.20 -50.03 18.57
N LEU A 11 6.30 -48.81 19.09
CA LEU A 11 5.34 -47.73 18.81
C LEU A 11 5.57 -47.21 17.38
N PRO A 12 4.55 -47.17 16.50
CA PRO A 12 4.68 -46.52 15.21
C PRO A 12 4.64 -44.99 15.41
N LEU A 13 5.74 -44.30 15.09
CA LEU A 13 5.77 -42.86 14.92
C LEU A 13 4.83 -42.47 13.75
N LEU A 14 3.70 -41.85 14.08
CA LEU A 14 2.88 -41.12 13.14
C LEU A 14 3.67 -39.88 12.68
N LEU A 15 4.28 -40.00 11.51
CA LEU A 15 4.83 -38.87 10.77
C LEU A 15 3.68 -37.95 10.38
N ILE A 16 3.44 -36.92 11.20
CA ILE A 16 2.61 -35.78 10.82
C ILE A 16 3.30 -35.11 9.64
N SER A 17 2.77 -35.35 8.44
CA SER A 17 3.18 -34.65 7.23
C SER A 17 2.99 -33.16 7.46
N CYS A 18 4.08 -32.45 7.65
CA CYS A 18 4.10 -31.00 7.70
C CYS A 18 3.68 -30.52 6.29
N ASN A 19 2.42 -30.11 6.15
CA ASN A 19 1.95 -29.43 4.95
C ASN A 19 2.77 -28.14 4.81
N THR A 20 3.80 -28.17 3.98
CA THR A 20 4.47 -26.98 3.51
C THR A 20 3.45 -26.17 2.73
N TYR A 21 2.84 -25.19 3.41
CA TYR A 21 1.97 -24.21 2.81
C TYR A 21 2.78 -23.51 1.72
N SER A 22 2.49 -23.88 0.47
CA SER A 22 3.05 -23.24 -0.72
C SER A 22 2.90 -21.73 -0.56
N ASN A 23 4.03 -21.03 -0.41
CA ASN A 23 4.12 -19.59 -0.27
C ASN A 23 3.75 -18.97 -1.62
N LYS A 24 2.45 -18.99 -1.97
CA LYS A 24 1.92 -18.15 -3.04
C LYS A 24 2.28 -16.73 -2.63
N ASN A 25 3.22 -16.10 -3.36
CA ASN A 25 3.55 -14.69 -3.19
C ASN A 25 2.26 -13.92 -2.97
N LEU A 26 2.06 -13.42 -1.74
CA LEU A 26 0.82 -12.75 -1.36
C LEU A 26 0.85 -11.39 -2.07
N VAL A 27 0.18 -11.32 -3.21
CA VAL A 27 0.10 -10.09 -3.99
C VAL A 27 -0.93 -9.17 -3.35
N PHE A 28 -0.49 -7.96 -3.00
CA PHE A 28 -1.36 -6.84 -2.62
C PHE A 28 -1.45 -5.90 -3.82
N ASP A 29 -2.53 -6.00 -4.60
CA ASP A 29 -2.76 -5.26 -5.84
C ASP A 29 -3.82 -4.14 -5.71
N ASN A 30 -4.26 -3.90 -4.49
CA ASN A 30 -5.19 -2.85 -4.12
C ASN A 30 -4.62 -1.95 -3.01
N VAL A 31 -5.28 -0.81 -2.83
CA VAL A 31 -5.00 0.12 -1.73
C VAL A 31 -6.29 0.39 -0.98
N LEU A 32 -6.24 0.28 0.35
CA LEU A 32 -7.32 0.69 1.23
C LEU A 32 -6.98 2.06 1.82
N LEU A 33 -7.86 3.03 1.60
CA LEU A 33 -7.77 4.38 2.14
C LEU A 33 -8.79 4.48 3.27
N LEU A 34 -8.36 4.99 4.42
CA LEU A 34 -9.26 5.32 5.52
C LEU A 34 -9.74 6.78 5.39
N TYR A 35 -10.84 7.12 6.06
CA TYR A 35 -11.40 8.49 6.14
C TYR A 35 -11.75 9.14 4.78
N SER A 36 -12.14 8.35 3.77
CA SER A 36 -12.33 8.85 2.41
C SER A 36 -13.69 9.53 2.16
N ASN A 37 -14.71 9.24 2.97
CA ASN A 37 -16.10 9.67 2.72
C ASN A 37 -16.67 10.56 3.82
N SER A 38 -16.31 10.31 5.08
CA SER A 38 -16.65 11.16 6.22
C SER A 38 -15.78 10.78 7.42
N TYR A 39 -15.22 11.79 8.09
CA TYR A 39 -14.56 11.64 9.37
C TYR A 39 -15.51 12.07 10.49
N ASN A 40 -15.49 11.34 11.60
CA ASN A 40 -16.00 11.83 12.86
C ASN A 40 -14.96 11.54 13.95
N GLU A 41 -14.92 12.35 15.00
CA GLU A 41 -13.97 12.24 16.11
C GLU A 41 -14.06 10.92 16.90
N ASN A 42 -15.18 10.21 16.75
CA ASN A 42 -15.42 8.90 17.35
C ASN A 42 -15.00 7.74 16.43
N THR A 43 -14.58 8.02 15.19
CA THR A 43 -14.19 7.01 14.22
C THR A 43 -12.87 6.40 14.67
N SER A 44 -12.91 5.11 14.95
CA SER A 44 -11.74 4.31 15.30
C SER A 44 -11.63 3.10 14.38
N TYR A 45 -10.40 2.78 13.99
CA TYR A 45 -10.11 1.58 13.21
C TYR A 45 -9.20 0.66 13.99
N LYS A 46 -9.75 -0.48 14.40
CA LYS A 46 -8.97 -1.55 15.02
C LYS A 46 -8.28 -2.36 13.94
N ILE A 47 -6.95 -2.42 14.03
CA ILE A 47 -6.12 -3.33 13.25
C ILE A 47 -5.92 -4.56 14.11
N LEU A 48 -6.21 -5.73 13.54
CA LEU A 48 -6.18 -7.01 14.24
C LEU A 48 -5.08 -7.88 13.65
N ASN A 49 -4.53 -8.74 14.50
CA ASN A 49 -3.79 -9.92 14.03
C ASN A 49 -4.75 -10.87 13.29
N ILE A 50 -4.21 -11.83 12.52
CA ILE A 50 -5.02 -12.84 11.80
C ILE A 50 -5.90 -13.66 12.77
N ASN A 51 -5.41 -13.92 14.00
CA ASN A 51 -6.18 -14.58 15.06
C ASN A 51 -7.23 -13.66 15.74
N LYS A 52 -7.50 -12.48 15.17
CA LYS A 52 -8.47 -11.47 15.61
C LYS A 52 -8.16 -10.78 16.94
N THR A 53 -7.01 -11.02 17.57
CA THR A 53 -6.57 -10.20 18.71
C THR A 53 -6.19 -8.79 18.23
N ILE A 54 -6.43 -7.76 19.03
CA ILE A 54 -6.09 -6.38 18.67
C ILE A 54 -4.57 -6.23 18.53
N TYR A 55 -4.13 -5.75 17.37
CA TYR A 55 -2.75 -5.38 17.12
C TYR A 55 -2.50 -3.90 17.42
N SER A 56 -3.38 -3.03 16.94
CA SER A 56 -3.36 -1.59 17.18
C SER A 56 -4.72 -0.95 16.89
N GLU A 57 -4.85 0.33 17.18
CA GLU A 57 -6.04 1.11 16.89
C GLU A 57 -5.62 2.49 16.38
N ILE A 58 -6.23 2.94 15.29
CA ILE A 58 -6.15 4.31 14.80
C ILE A 58 -7.37 5.03 15.35
N LYS A 59 -7.16 6.07 16.16
CA LYS A 59 -8.24 6.87 16.72
C LYS A 59 -7.74 8.24 17.12
N SER A 60 -8.67 9.16 17.25
CA SER A 60 -8.45 10.47 17.83
C SER A 60 -8.28 10.37 19.33
N VAL A 61 -7.39 11.19 19.89
CA VAL A 61 -7.11 11.22 21.34
C VAL A 61 -7.36 12.64 21.83
N LYS A 62 -8.37 12.81 22.68
CA LYS A 62 -8.77 14.11 23.26
C LYS A 62 -9.07 15.19 22.18
N GLY A 63 -9.72 14.79 21.09
CA GLY A 63 -10.08 15.70 19.99
C GLY A 63 -8.95 16.02 19.01
N ASN A 64 -7.72 15.53 19.25
CA ASN A 64 -6.62 15.66 18.30
C ASN A 64 -6.80 14.76 17.07
N GLU A 65 -5.98 14.96 16.05
CA GLU A 65 -5.94 14.15 14.85
C GLU A 65 -5.77 12.65 15.19
N PRO A 66 -6.37 11.75 14.41
CA PRO A 66 -6.21 10.33 14.61
C PRO A 66 -4.76 9.94 14.43
N THR A 67 -4.23 9.15 15.35
CA THR A 67 -2.81 8.75 15.34
C THR A 67 -2.65 7.28 15.70
N CYS A 68 -1.55 6.67 15.24
CA CYS A 68 -1.15 5.33 15.63
C CYS A 68 0.34 5.12 15.37
N GLU A 69 1.20 5.39 16.36
CA GLU A 69 2.66 5.28 16.19
C GLU A 69 3.14 3.88 15.79
N LYS A 70 2.40 2.82 16.16
CA LYS A 70 2.79 1.43 15.88
C LYS A 70 2.83 1.09 14.38
N ILE A 71 2.11 1.84 13.54
CA ILE A 71 2.04 1.65 12.09
C ILE A 71 2.78 2.74 11.30
N LYS A 72 3.32 3.76 11.99
CA LYS A 72 4.09 4.83 11.37
C LYS A 72 5.30 4.25 10.63
N SER A 73 5.51 4.70 9.40
CA SER A 73 6.54 4.20 8.48
C SER A 73 6.44 2.70 8.13
N LYS A 74 5.31 2.04 8.43
CA LYS A 74 5.06 0.62 8.12
C LYS A 74 3.92 0.42 7.11
N ILE A 75 3.33 1.50 6.64
CA ILE A 75 2.18 1.49 5.73
C ILE A 75 2.49 2.33 4.50
N LEU A 76 1.63 2.27 3.47
CA LEU A 76 1.88 2.91 2.19
C LEU A 76 1.93 4.44 2.30
N ALA A 77 1.05 5.04 3.11
CA ALA A 77 1.06 6.47 3.41
C ALA A 77 0.57 6.72 4.83
N TYR A 78 1.33 7.50 5.60
CA TYR A 78 1.01 7.90 6.96
C TYR A 78 1.26 9.40 7.11
N TYR A 79 0.18 10.19 7.14
CA TYR A 79 0.22 11.63 7.45
C TYR A 79 -1.00 11.94 8.30
N SER A 80 -0.85 11.80 9.62
CA SER A 80 -1.96 11.88 10.58
C SER A 80 -2.60 13.27 10.63
N ASP A 81 -1.78 14.31 10.49
CA ASP A 81 -2.16 15.72 10.36
C ASP A 81 -3.09 15.98 9.15
N TYR A 82 -2.98 15.16 8.11
CA TYR A 82 -3.84 15.20 6.92
C TYR A 82 -4.86 14.05 6.88
N TYR A 83 -5.01 13.27 7.96
CA TYR A 83 -5.91 12.12 8.02
C TYR A 83 -5.62 11.03 6.96
N ILE A 84 -4.37 10.96 6.48
CA ILE A 84 -3.97 10.02 5.43
C ILE A 84 -3.41 8.75 6.06
N PHE A 85 -4.18 7.67 5.89
CA PHE A 85 -3.80 6.31 6.25
C PHE A 85 -4.11 5.38 5.08
N HIS A 86 -3.11 5.09 4.27
CA HIS A 86 -3.25 4.23 3.10
C HIS A 86 -2.47 2.94 3.31
N PHE A 87 -3.08 1.82 2.97
CA PHE A 87 -2.51 0.48 3.13
C PHE A 87 -2.47 -0.23 1.79
N GLU A 88 -1.37 -0.91 1.48
CA GLU A 88 -1.43 -2.03 0.53
C GLU A 88 -2.43 -3.03 1.10
N ALA A 89 -3.45 -3.39 0.31
CA ALA A 89 -4.60 -4.14 0.78
C ALA A 89 -5.09 -5.17 -0.23
N ARG A 90 -5.92 -6.10 0.23
CA ARG A 90 -6.73 -7.01 -0.58
C ARG A 90 -8.02 -7.37 0.14
N LYS A 91 -8.97 -7.95 -0.58
CA LYS A 91 -10.17 -8.55 0.04
C LYS A 91 -9.76 -9.76 0.88
N SER A 92 -10.23 -9.83 2.11
CA SER A 92 -9.99 -11.01 2.96
C SER A 92 -10.92 -12.14 2.57
N THR A 93 -10.50 -13.37 2.85
CA THR A 93 -11.40 -14.54 2.86
C THR A 93 -12.36 -14.51 4.05
N ILE A 94 -12.07 -13.70 5.07
CA ILE A 94 -12.97 -13.49 6.22
C ILE A 94 -13.97 -12.39 5.86
N LYS A 95 -15.26 -12.77 5.78
CA LYS A 95 -16.35 -11.84 5.45
C LYS A 95 -16.34 -10.60 6.35
N GLY A 96 -16.42 -9.42 5.75
CA GLY A 96 -16.46 -8.14 6.45
C GLY A 96 -15.09 -7.63 6.90
N PHE A 97 -13.99 -8.17 6.37
CA PHE A 97 -12.64 -7.69 6.61
C PHE A 97 -11.86 -7.45 5.31
N TYR A 98 -10.94 -6.48 5.37
CA TYR A 98 -9.80 -6.39 4.46
C TYR A 98 -8.56 -6.99 5.11
N GLU A 99 -7.68 -7.53 4.28
CA GLU A 99 -6.30 -7.82 4.66
C GLU A 99 -5.43 -6.65 4.22
N ILE A 100 -4.65 -6.13 5.17
CA ILE A 100 -3.77 -4.98 4.97
C ILE A 100 -2.34 -5.35 5.34
N LYS A 101 -1.37 -4.76 4.66
CA LYS A 101 0.03 -4.91 4.99
C LYS A 101 0.47 -3.84 6.01
N VAL A 102 1.15 -4.29 7.06
CA VAL A 102 1.78 -3.42 8.07
C VAL A 102 3.20 -3.93 8.29
N GLY A 103 4.17 -3.25 7.69
CA GLY A 103 5.54 -3.74 7.57
C GLY A 103 5.57 -4.98 6.69
N ASP A 104 6.13 -6.07 7.21
CA ASP A 104 6.16 -7.37 6.52
C ASP A 104 5.00 -8.29 6.92
N GLU A 105 4.10 -7.83 7.78
CA GLU A 105 3.01 -8.64 8.32
C GLU A 105 1.67 -8.31 7.66
N VAL A 106 0.83 -9.35 7.53
CA VAL A 106 -0.58 -9.20 7.14
C VAL A 106 -1.44 -9.05 8.38
N LYS A 107 -2.28 -8.01 8.39
CA LYS A 107 -3.24 -7.71 9.44
C LYS A 107 -4.65 -7.63 8.88
N LEU A 108 -5.64 -7.68 9.76
CA LEU A 108 -7.04 -7.53 9.41
C LEU A 108 -7.55 -6.16 9.84
N ILE A 109 -8.43 -5.58 9.04
CA ILE A 109 -9.19 -4.39 9.40
C ILE A 109 -10.64 -4.60 8.95
N LYS A 110 -11.60 -4.28 9.82
CA LYS A 110 -13.03 -4.48 9.52
C LYS A 110 -13.46 -3.50 8.43
N GLU A 111 -14.25 -3.96 7.46
CA GLU A 111 -14.81 -3.08 6.43
C GLU A 111 -15.69 -2.00 7.08
N ASP A 112 -15.54 -0.75 6.61
CA ASP A 112 -16.32 0.39 7.07
C ASP A 112 -16.68 1.30 5.89
N VAL A 113 -17.81 2.01 6.01
CA VAL A 113 -18.34 2.93 4.97
C VAL A 113 -17.45 4.15 4.74
N THR A 114 -16.61 4.48 5.71
CA THR A 114 -15.63 5.57 5.67
C THR A 114 -14.34 5.18 4.94
N MET A 115 -14.25 3.95 4.42
CA MET A 115 -13.09 3.46 3.68
C MET A 115 -13.33 3.47 2.17
N LYS A 116 -12.24 3.63 1.41
CA LYS A 116 -12.23 3.46 -0.06
C LYS A 116 -11.22 2.39 -0.45
N PHE A 117 -11.69 1.39 -1.17
CA PHE A 117 -10.86 0.31 -1.69
C PHE A 117 -10.62 0.53 -3.19
N LEU A 118 -9.37 0.78 -3.56
CA LEU A 118 -8.96 1.13 -4.92
C LEU A 118 -8.06 0.04 -5.51
N THR A 119 -8.11 -0.14 -6.82
CA THR A 119 -7.01 -0.82 -7.52
C THR A 119 -5.78 0.08 -7.50
N LEU A 120 -4.58 -0.50 -7.57
CA LEU A 120 -3.34 0.30 -7.65
C LEU A 120 -3.39 1.36 -8.76
N LYS A 121 -3.92 1.02 -9.95
CA LYS A 121 -4.07 1.99 -11.04
C LYS A 121 -4.96 3.17 -10.65
N LYS A 122 -6.14 2.91 -10.06
CA LYS A 122 -7.04 3.98 -9.60
C LYS A 122 -6.40 4.82 -8.49
N TYR A 123 -5.64 4.19 -7.60
CA TYR A 123 -4.90 4.87 -6.56
C TYR A 123 -3.90 5.88 -7.14
N ILE A 124 -3.01 5.43 -8.05
CA ILE A 124 -2.02 6.31 -8.70
C ILE A 124 -2.69 7.48 -9.43
N LEU A 125 -3.78 7.22 -10.16
CA LEU A 125 -4.52 8.26 -10.88
C LEU A 125 -5.27 9.25 -9.97
N SER A 126 -5.43 8.94 -8.69
CA SER A 126 -6.14 9.82 -7.74
C SER A 126 -5.27 10.89 -7.10
N PHE A 127 -3.94 10.80 -7.25
CA PHE A 127 -2.99 11.65 -6.53
C PHE A 127 -1.99 12.33 -7.46
N TYR A 128 -1.38 13.40 -6.95
CA TYR A 128 -0.30 14.08 -7.65
C TYR A 128 0.98 13.28 -7.55
N CYS A 129 1.90 13.52 -8.47
CA CYS A 129 3.22 12.89 -8.44
C CYS A 129 4.33 13.87 -8.83
N LYS A 130 5.57 13.49 -8.54
CA LYS A 130 6.77 14.14 -9.07
C LYS A 130 7.66 13.14 -9.79
N ALA A 131 8.32 13.62 -10.83
CA ALA A 131 9.49 12.95 -11.38
C ALA A 131 10.69 13.21 -10.46
N THR A 132 11.72 12.37 -10.56
CA THR A 132 13.00 12.56 -9.86
C THR A 132 14.15 12.35 -10.83
N LYS A 133 15.38 12.57 -10.38
CA LYS A 133 16.58 12.29 -11.19
C LYS A 133 16.68 10.80 -11.56
N GLU A 134 16.30 9.91 -10.65
CA GLU A 134 16.32 8.45 -10.79
C GLU A 134 15.10 7.94 -11.59
N ASN A 135 13.98 8.66 -11.52
CA ASN A 135 12.74 8.35 -12.23
C ASN A 135 12.25 9.58 -13.02
N PRO A 136 12.94 9.95 -14.11
CA PRO A 136 12.71 11.19 -14.82
C PRO A 136 11.45 11.13 -15.69
N LEU A 137 10.99 12.31 -16.09
CA LEU A 137 9.93 12.47 -17.08
C LEU A 137 10.46 12.15 -18.50
N LEU A 138 9.75 11.29 -19.23
CA LEU A 138 10.12 10.83 -20.57
C LEU A 138 9.08 11.24 -21.61
N LEU A 139 9.51 11.40 -22.87
CA LEU A 139 8.57 11.67 -23.98
C LEU A 139 7.66 10.47 -24.32
N LYS A 140 8.16 9.25 -24.13
CA LYS A 140 7.45 7.99 -24.43
C LYS A 140 7.57 7.01 -23.25
N PRO A 141 6.64 6.06 -23.08
CA PRO A 141 6.67 5.05 -22.02
C PRO A 141 7.70 3.94 -22.31
N ALA A 142 8.97 4.32 -22.47
CA ALA A 142 10.07 3.42 -22.81
C ALA A 142 11.36 3.83 -22.10
N SER A 143 12.11 2.86 -21.57
CA SER A 143 13.32 3.09 -20.77
C SER A 143 14.40 3.90 -21.50
N ASN A 144 14.47 3.77 -22.82
CA ASN A 144 15.43 4.44 -23.70
C ASN A 144 14.87 5.73 -24.33
N SER A 145 13.67 6.17 -23.95
CA SER A 145 13.09 7.41 -24.47
C SER A 145 13.93 8.62 -24.03
N LYS A 146 13.93 9.66 -24.88
CA LYS A 146 14.48 10.96 -24.52
C LYS A 146 13.80 11.49 -23.25
N LYS A 147 14.64 11.98 -22.33
CA LYS A 147 14.22 12.65 -21.09
C LYS A 147 13.77 14.08 -21.42
N ILE A 148 12.73 14.54 -20.74
CA ILE A 148 12.31 15.94 -20.78
C ILE A 148 13.10 16.66 -19.70
N ASN A 149 13.87 17.69 -20.08
CA ASN A 149 14.64 18.47 -19.12
C ASN A 149 13.71 19.48 -18.44
N ILE A 150 13.47 19.28 -17.15
CA ILE A 150 12.62 20.12 -16.31
C ILE A 150 13.24 20.22 -14.92
N ASP A 151 12.84 21.26 -14.19
CA ASP A 151 13.10 21.32 -12.75
C ASP A 151 12.13 20.40 -12.02
N PHE A 152 12.61 19.20 -11.68
CA PHE A 152 11.82 18.18 -11.00
C PHE A 152 11.47 18.54 -9.55
N GLU A 153 12.23 19.42 -8.91
CA GLU A 153 11.99 19.81 -7.52
C GLU A 153 10.76 20.71 -7.41
N ASN A 154 10.58 21.60 -8.38
CA ASN A 154 9.53 22.62 -8.40
C ASN A 154 8.39 22.32 -9.39
N THR A 155 8.24 21.07 -9.83
CA THR A 155 7.14 20.68 -10.73
C THR A 155 6.39 19.46 -10.21
N SER A 156 5.10 19.64 -9.92
CA SER A 156 4.17 18.56 -9.63
C SER A 156 3.26 18.25 -10.82
N PHE A 157 2.79 17.01 -10.88
CA PHE A 157 2.02 16.51 -12.01
C PHE A 157 0.71 15.85 -11.59
N ASN A 158 -0.30 16.04 -12.42
CA ASN A 158 -1.51 15.23 -12.44
C ASN A 158 -1.24 13.91 -13.17
N CYS A 159 -1.62 12.79 -12.57
CA CYS A 159 -1.61 11.48 -13.22
C CYS A 159 -2.85 11.33 -14.12
N ILE A 160 -2.66 11.05 -15.42
CA ILE A 160 -3.75 11.04 -16.42
C ILE A 160 -4.18 9.62 -16.79
N THR A 161 -3.23 8.80 -17.23
CA THR A 161 -3.52 7.43 -17.69
C THR A 161 -2.34 6.52 -17.44
N ILE A 162 -2.57 5.22 -17.41
CA ILE A 162 -1.55 4.21 -17.17
C ILE A 162 -1.46 3.26 -18.37
N ASP A 163 -0.25 3.06 -18.86
CA ASP A 163 0.11 2.06 -19.86
C ASP A 163 1.26 1.20 -19.33
N GLY A 164 0.97 -0.07 -19.07
CA GLY A 164 1.88 -0.99 -18.37
C GLY A 164 2.42 -0.39 -17.07
N ASP A 165 3.75 -0.28 -17.01
CA ASP A 165 4.51 0.24 -15.86
C ASP A 165 4.66 1.77 -15.87
N TRP A 166 4.07 2.46 -16.85
CA TRP A 166 4.21 3.90 -17.06
C TRP A 166 2.90 4.64 -16.81
N VAL A 167 3.01 5.81 -16.21
CA VAL A 167 1.89 6.74 -16.02
C VAL A 167 2.15 7.97 -16.89
N LYS A 168 1.18 8.33 -17.70
CA LYS A 168 1.17 9.60 -18.42
C LYS A 168 0.77 10.68 -17.44
N VAL A 169 1.52 11.77 -17.45
CA VAL A 169 1.33 12.87 -16.51
C VAL A 169 1.30 14.21 -17.24
N ARG A 170 0.69 15.21 -16.62
CA ARG A 170 0.64 16.61 -17.09
C ARG A 170 0.96 17.54 -15.95
N CYS A 171 1.78 18.55 -16.19
CA CYS A 171 2.14 19.51 -15.15
C CYS A 171 0.88 20.18 -14.58
N ASN A 172 0.88 20.42 -13.27
CA ASN A 172 -0.29 20.95 -12.56
C ASN A 172 -0.17 22.47 -12.37
N ASN A 173 -0.89 23.24 -13.19
CA ASN A 173 -0.93 24.70 -13.09
C ASN A 173 -1.48 25.23 -11.76
N ASN A 174 -2.28 24.44 -11.04
CA ASN A 174 -2.95 24.88 -9.82
C ASN A 174 -2.16 24.57 -8.54
N CYS A 175 -1.03 23.88 -8.68
CA CYS A 175 -0.19 23.49 -7.56
C CYS A 175 1.14 24.25 -7.59
N GLU A 176 2.24 23.58 -7.93
CA GLU A 176 3.55 24.22 -8.09
C GLU A 176 3.69 24.98 -9.43
N GLY A 177 2.71 24.80 -10.32
CA GLY A 177 2.69 25.44 -11.63
C GLY A 177 3.38 24.60 -12.71
N CYS A 178 3.21 25.01 -13.97
CA CYS A 178 4.00 24.48 -15.07
C CYS A 178 5.20 25.39 -15.35
N PRO A 179 6.42 24.83 -15.53
CA PRO A 179 7.59 25.57 -16.00
C PRO A 179 7.27 26.49 -17.19
N ASN A 180 7.65 27.77 -17.09
CA ASN A 180 7.39 28.80 -18.10
C ASN A 180 5.89 28.98 -18.46
N LYS A 181 4.97 28.58 -17.59
CA LYS A 181 3.51 28.59 -17.81
C LYS A 181 3.05 27.78 -19.03
N LYS A 182 3.90 26.90 -19.56
CA LYS A 182 3.57 26.05 -20.71
C LYS A 182 3.13 24.69 -20.21
N ILE A 183 1.92 24.29 -20.56
CA ILE A 183 1.42 22.95 -20.27
C ILE A 183 2.23 21.95 -21.10
N PHE A 184 2.78 20.93 -20.44
CA PHE A 184 3.41 19.79 -21.11
C PHE A 184 3.03 18.48 -20.44
N GLU A 185 3.21 17.41 -21.20
CA GLU A 185 2.92 16.05 -20.79
C GLU A 185 4.15 15.16 -20.98
N GLY A 186 4.19 14.06 -20.25
CA GLY A 186 5.20 13.03 -20.44
C GLY A 186 4.82 11.76 -19.69
N TRP A 187 5.79 10.87 -19.56
CA TRP A 187 5.63 9.58 -18.93
C TRP A 187 6.64 9.42 -17.80
N ILE A 188 6.16 8.96 -16.64
CA ILE A 188 6.98 8.59 -15.49
C ILE A 188 6.72 7.12 -15.22
N ARG A 189 7.73 6.37 -14.79
CA ARG A 189 7.51 4.97 -14.41
C ARG A 189 6.81 4.95 -13.05
N TRP A 190 5.66 4.30 -12.95
CA TRP A 190 4.96 4.20 -11.66
C TRP A 190 5.21 2.86 -10.96
N LYS A 191 5.49 1.81 -11.73
CA LYS A 191 5.69 0.46 -11.23
C LYS A 191 7.01 -0.12 -11.74
N LYS A 192 7.72 -0.84 -10.87
CA LYS A 192 8.91 -1.61 -11.25
C LYS A 192 8.98 -2.85 -10.37
N ASN A 193 9.14 -4.03 -10.98
CA ASN A 193 9.24 -5.31 -10.27
C ASN A 193 8.10 -5.56 -9.26
N GLY A 194 6.88 -5.12 -9.58
CA GLY A 194 5.73 -5.28 -8.69
C GLY A 194 5.48 -4.13 -7.71
N SER A 195 6.49 -3.30 -7.42
CA SER A 195 6.41 -2.22 -6.44
C SER A 195 6.13 -0.85 -7.07
N ILE A 196 5.45 0.02 -6.32
CA ILE A 196 5.31 1.43 -6.68
C ILE A 196 6.69 2.11 -6.54
N VAL A 197 7.12 2.81 -7.58
CA VAL A 197 8.36 3.62 -7.59
C VAL A 197 8.07 5.11 -7.87
N LEU A 198 6.80 5.46 -8.01
CA LEU A 198 6.36 6.84 -8.19
C LEU A 198 6.37 7.57 -6.84
N LYS A 199 6.92 8.79 -6.81
CA LYS A 199 6.77 9.68 -5.66
C LYS A 199 5.41 10.36 -5.73
N LEU A 200 4.50 9.99 -4.83
CA LEU A 200 3.14 10.53 -4.74
C LEU A 200 3.05 11.65 -3.71
N PHE A 201 2.14 12.59 -3.96
CA PHE A 201 1.77 13.68 -3.07
C PHE A 201 0.25 13.71 -2.94
N TYR A 202 -0.21 13.83 -1.70
CA TYR A 202 -1.62 13.69 -1.33
C TYR A 202 -2.34 15.02 -1.16
N SER A 203 -1.56 16.09 -0.96
CA SER A 203 -1.99 17.47 -0.98
C SER A 203 -1.14 18.25 -1.96
N CYS A 204 -1.74 19.32 -2.47
CA CYS A 204 -1.01 20.54 -2.75
C CYS A 204 -1.16 21.42 -1.51
#